data_AF-A0AAW7YNS9-F1
#
_entry.id   AF-A0AAW7YNS9-F1
#
_cell.length_a   1.000
_cell.length_b   1.000
_cell.length_c   1.000
_cell.angle_alpha   90.00
_cell.angle_beta   90.00
_cell.angle_gamma   90.00
#
_symmetry.space_group_name_H-M   'P 1'
#
loop_
_entity.id
_entity.type
_entity.pdbx_description
1 polymer ?
#
loop_
_entity_poly.entity_id
_entity_poly.type
_entity_poly.pdbx_seq_one_letter_code
_entity_poly.pdbx_strand_id
1 'polypeptide(L)'
;MTFHLQQEVKYKVKQGIMNYLRWIRKVYPELKDTSDQIINSYIEEAKTSTEFFRTFIYVLGILFFVIPFNLYLYISDIHSFDRVLYWLLVIASFGVGGFVELYCEQKIIKRRIKKIVINRTKELE
;
A
#
# COMPACT_ATOMS: atom_id res chain seq x y z
N MET A 1 4.35 -19.34 20.86
CA MET A 1 4.62 -17.92 21.17
C MET A 1 5.34 -17.17 20.04
N THR A 2 6.19 -17.85 19.26
CA THR A 2 6.96 -17.29 18.13
C THR A 2 6.13 -16.90 16.89
N PHE A 3 4.99 -17.56 16.62
CA PHE A 3 4.11 -17.24 15.49
C PHE A 3 3.38 -15.89 15.63
N HIS A 4 2.95 -15.55 16.85
CA HIS A 4 2.28 -14.27 17.13
C HIS A 4 3.23 -13.07 16.98
N LEU A 5 4.48 -13.20 17.47
CA LEU A 5 5.51 -12.17 17.31
C LEU A 5 5.94 -12.00 15.84
N GLN A 6 5.99 -13.09 15.06
CA GLN A 6 6.25 -13.01 13.62
C GLN A 6 5.13 -12.29 12.86
N GLN A 7 3.86 -12.49 13.24
CA GLN A 7 2.75 -11.73 12.67
C GLN A 7 2.81 -10.25 13.07
N GLU A 8 3.09 -9.92 14.33
CA GLU A 8 3.21 -8.53 14.78
C GLU A 8 4.38 -7.78 14.12
N VAL A 9 5.53 -8.43 13.95
CA VAL A 9 6.68 -7.84 13.24
C VAL A 9 6.37 -7.68 11.75
N LYS A 10 5.72 -8.66 11.10
CA LYS A 10 5.25 -8.52 9.71
C LYS A 10 4.20 -7.41 9.59
N TYR A 11 3.34 -7.23 10.59
CA TYR A 11 2.38 -6.13 10.69
C TYR A 11 3.06 -4.78 10.87
N LYS A 12 4.08 -4.67 11.74
CA LYS A 12 4.86 -3.45 11.98
C LYS A 12 5.78 -3.08 10.81
N VAL A 13 6.35 -4.06 10.12
CA VAL A 13 7.20 -3.82 8.94
C VAL A 13 6.34 -3.43 7.74
N LYS A 14 5.12 -3.98 7.60
CA LYS A 14 4.11 -3.47 6.63
C LYS A 14 3.50 -2.12 7.07
N GLN A 15 3.64 -1.70 8.33
CA GLN A 15 3.34 -0.35 8.83
C GLN A 15 4.42 0.71 8.50
N GLY A 16 5.44 0.37 7.71
CA GLY A 16 6.64 1.17 7.54
C GLY A 16 6.51 2.61 6.98
N ILE A 17 5.35 3.14 6.56
CA ILE A 17 5.32 4.51 5.99
C ILE A 17 4.23 5.43 6.55
N MET A 18 3.16 4.94 7.20
CA MET A 18 2.11 5.87 7.64
C MET A 18 1.39 5.48 8.93
N ASN A 19 1.48 6.36 9.93
CA ASN A 19 0.68 6.31 11.15
C ASN A 19 -0.75 6.80 10.84
N TYR A 20 -1.62 5.87 10.46
CA TYR A 20 -3.02 6.16 10.10
C TYR A 20 -3.79 6.80 11.26
N LEU A 21 -3.51 6.44 12.51
CA LEU A 21 -4.17 7.01 13.68
C LEU A 21 -3.87 8.50 13.82
N ARG A 22 -2.59 8.88 13.71
CA ARG A 22 -2.17 10.29 13.67
C ARG A 22 -2.76 11.03 12.46
N TRP A 23 -2.83 10.38 11.30
CA TRP A 23 -3.42 10.97 10.10
C TRP A 23 -4.93 11.21 10.22
N ILE A 24 -5.70 10.24 10.72
CA ILE A 24 -7.15 10.35 10.92
C ILE A 24 -7.45 11.51 11.87
N ARG A 25 -6.77 11.58 13.02
CA ARG A 25 -6.92 12.69 13.98
C ARG A 25 -6.59 14.06 13.41
N LYS A 26 -5.66 14.12 12.43
CA LYS A 26 -5.30 15.37 11.75
C LYS A 26 -6.35 15.77 10.70
N VAL A 27 -6.93 14.81 9.99
CA VAL A 27 -7.88 15.06 8.89
C VAL A 27 -9.31 15.23 9.39
N TYR A 28 -9.68 14.52 10.45
CA TYR A 28 -11.01 14.54 11.06
C TYR A 28 -10.87 14.98 12.52
N PRO A 29 -10.83 16.29 12.80
CA PRO A 29 -10.69 16.80 14.17
C PRO A 29 -11.88 16.40 15.06
N GLU A 30 -13.04 16.10 14.46
CA GLU A 30 -14.24 15.55 15.11
C GLU A 30 -13.96 14.20 15.80
N LEU A 31 -13.00 13.43 15.28
CA LEU A 31 -12.59 12.13 15.83
C LEU A 31 -11.44 12.24 16.83
N LYS A 32 -11.06 13.45 17.26
CA LYS A 32 -9.92 13.66 18.17
C LYS A 32 -10.15 13.02 19.54
N ASP A 33 -11.38 13.12 20.06
CA ASP A 33 -11.79 12.56 21.35
C ASP A 33 -12.33 11.12 21.24
N THR A 34 -12.39 10.56 20.02
CA THR A 34 -12.73 9.16 19.83
C THR A 34 -11.61 8.26 20.34
N SER A 35 -11.98 7.16 21.00
CA SER A 35 -11.02 6.23 21.58
C SER A 35 -10.12 5.61 20.50
N ASP A 36 -8.85 5.39 20.86
CA ASP A 36 -7.88 4.75 19.97
C ASP A 36 -8.36 3.37 19.48
N GLN A 37 -9.13 2.66 20.31
CA GLN A 37 -9.71 1.36 19.95
C GLN A 37 -10.71 1.46 18.80
N ILE A 38 -11.58 2.48 18.79
CA ILE A 38 -12.55 2.70 17.72
C ILE A 38 -11.84 3.16 16.44
N ILE A 39 -10.84 4.03 16.54
CA ILE A 39 -10.07 4.46 15.37
C ILE A 39 -9.30 3.28 14.77
N ASN A 40 -8.74 2.41 15.61
CA ASN A 40 -8.03 1.22 15.15
C ASN A 40 -8.97 0.21 14.47
N SER A 41 -10.20 0.03 14.95
CA SER A 41 -11.17 -0.85 14.28
C SER A 41 -11.53 -0.33 12.88
N TYR A 42 -11.68 0.99 12.70
CA TYR A 42 -11.88 1.58 11.36
C TYR A 42 -10.68 1.35 10.43
N ILE A 43 -9.45 1.42 10.96
CA ILE A 43 -8.23 1.14 10.19
C ILE A 43 -8.17 -0.35 9.81
N GLU A 44 -8.49 -1.25 10.72
CA GLU A 44 -8.53 -2.69 10.45
C GLU A 44 -9.61 -3.04 9.42
N GLU A 45 -10.83 -2.53 9.59
CA GLU A 45 -11.91 -2.74 8.64
C GLU A 45 -11.52 -2.23 7.24
N ALA A 46 -10.90 -1.04 7.16
CA ALA A 46 -10.41 -0.49 5.90
C ALA A 46 -9.33 -1.37 5.27
N LYS A 47 -8.43 -1.98 6.06
CA LYS A 47 -7.37 -2.85 5.56
C LYS A 47 -7.92 -4.18 5.06
N THR A 48 -8.76 -4.84 5.85
CA THR A 48 -9.35 -6.13 5.48
C THR A 48 -10.23 -5.99 4.26
N SER A 49 -11.08 -4.95 4.21
CA SER A 49 -11.95 -4.71 3.04
C SER A 49 -11.19 -4.32 1.76
N THR A 50 -9.93 -3.90 1.87
CA THR A 50 -9.10 -3.53 0.71
C THR A 50 -8.04 -4.56 0.36
N GLU A 51 -7.90 -5.64 1.14
CA GLU A 51 -6.87 -6.65 0.96
C GLU A 51 -6.95 -7.30 -0.43
N PHE A 52 -8.13 -7.76 -0.84
CA PHE A 52 -8.33 -8.36 -2.15
C PHE A 52 -7.98 -7.38 -3.29
N PHE A 53 -8.44 -6.14 -3.18
CA PHE A 53 -8.19 -5.11 -4.19
C PHE A 53 -6.71 -4.73 -4.27
N ARG A 54 -6.01 -4.69 -3.12
CA ARG A 54 -4.56 -4.45 -3.07
C ARG A 54 -3.79 -5.57 -3.74
N THR A 55 -4.12 -6.82 -3.44
CA THR A 55 -3.50 -7.99 -4.09
C THR A 55 -3.77 -7.98 -5.59
N PHE A 56 -4.98 -7.64 -6.01
CA PHE A 56 -5.32 -7.52 -7.43
C PHE A 56 -4.49 -6.44 -8.15
N ILE A 57 -4.36 -5.26 -7.54
CA ILE A 57 -3.53 -4.16 -8.08
C ILE A 57 -2.04 -4.55 -8.11
N TYR A 58 -1.56 -5.30 -7.12
CA TYR A 58 -0.18 -5.79 -7.09
C TYR A 58 0.10 -6.74 -8.26
N VAL A 59 -0.78 -7.73 -8.48
CA VAL A 59 -0.66 -8.68 -9.59
C VAL A 59 -0.74 -7.97 -10.94
N LEU A 60 -1.69 -7.04 -11.10
CA LEU A 60 -1.79 -6.19 -12.28
C LEU A 60 -0.52 -5.36 -12.49
N GLY A 61 0.00 -4.74 -11.43
CA GLY A 61 1.22 -3.94 -11.49
C GLY A 61 2.42 -4.75 -11.97
N ILE A 62 2.60 -5.97 -11.46
CA ILE A 62 3.64 -6.89 -11.93
C ILE A 62 3.41 -7.23 -13.40
N LEU A 63 2.19 -7.60 -13.79
CA LEU A 63 1.89 -8.00 -15.17
C LEU A 63 2.14 -6.86 -16.17
N PHE A 64 1.64 -5.67 -15.84
CA PHE A 64 1.83 -4.45 -16.64
C PHE A 64 3.25 -3.92 -16.61
N PHE A 65 4.07 -4.32 -15.64
CA PHE A 65 5.48 -3.95 -15.61
C PHE A 65 6.32 -4.95 -16.41
N VAL A 66 6.17 -6.25 -16.12
CA VAL A 66 6.97 -7.34 -16.70
C VAL A 66 6.83 -7.40 -18.22
N ILE A 67 5.60 -7.34 -18.76
CA ILE A 67 5.38 -7.49 -20.21
C ILE A 67 6.08 -6.36 -21.02
N PRO A 68 5.80 -5.07 -20.80
CA PRO A 68 6.43 -4.01 -21.58
C PRO A 68 7.91 -3.84 -21.25
N PHE A 69 8.35 -4.14 -20.01
CA PHE A 69 9.77 -4.08 -19.68
C PHE A 69 10.57 -5.14 -20.44
N ASN A 70 10.08 -6.38 -20.51
CA ASN A 70 10.72 -7.42 -21.32
C ASN A 70 10.66 -7.10 -22.81
N LEU A 71 9.53 -6.56 -23.32
CA LEU A 71 9.44 -6.13 -24.71
C LEU A 71 10.40 -4.98 -25.04
N TYR A 72 10.58 -4.03 -24.11
CA TYR A 72 11.52 -2.93 -24.25
C TYR A 72 12.96 -3.43 -24.33
N LEU A 73 13.35 -4.35 -23.45
CA LEU A 73 14.66 -5.00 -23.51
C LEU A 73 14.82 -5.78 -24.82
N TYR A 74 13.75 -6.45 -25.29
CA TYR A 74 13.65 -7.10 -26.60
C TYR A 74 14.02 -6.22 -27.77
N ILE A 75 13.34 -5.10 -27.91
CA ILE A 75 13.52 -4.19 -29.03
C ILE A 75 14.85 -3.42 -28.94
N SER A 76 15.31 -3.13 -27.72
CA SER A 76 16.50 -2.29 -27.52
C SER A 76 17.83 -3.03 -27.72
N ASP A 77 17.79 -4.35 -27.93
CA ASP A 77 18.96 -5.24 -27.98
C ASP A 77 19.85 -5.15 -26.71
N ILE A 78 19.26 -4.70 -25.59
CA ILE A 78 19.88 -4.61 -24.26
C ILE A 78 19.61 -5.94 -23.53
N HIS A 79 19.94 -7.05 -24.20
CA HIS A 79 19.75 -8.41 -23.67
C HIS A 79 20.92 -8.91 -22.85
N SER A 80 22.07 -8.28 -23.00
CA SER A 80 23.31 -8.75 -22.40
C SER A 80 23.33 -8.37 -20.92
N PHE A 81 23.21 -9.38 -20.05
CA PHE A 81 23.40 -9.27 -18.59
C PHE A 81 24.75 -8.63 -18.19
N ASP A 82 25.71 -8.57 -19.11
CA ASP A 82 27.02 -7.90 -18.95
C ASP A 82 26.96 -6.37 -19.03
N ARG A 83 25.87 -5.78 -19.54
CA ARG A 83 25.76 -4.32 -19.63
C ARG A 83 25.34 -3.75 -18.29
N VAL A 84 26.18 -2.88 -17.71
CA VAL A 84 25.86 -2.08 -16.51
C VAL A 84 24.51 -1.35 -16.65
N LEU A 85 24.18 -0.92 -17.86
CA LEU A 85 22.93 -0.22 -18.18
C LEU A 85 21.69 -1.09 -17.95
N TYR A 86 21.78 -2.41 -18.16
CA TYR A 86 20.72 -3.37 -17.85
C TYR A 86 20.41 -3.40 -16.35
N TRP A 87 21.45 -3.53 -15.51
CA TRP A 87 21.29 -3.57 -14.06
C TRP A 87 20.75 -2.25 -13.49
N LEU A 88 21.19 -1.11 -14.03
CA LEU A 88 20.65 0.20 -13.65
C LEU A 88 19.16 0.31 -13.97
N LEU A 89 18.73 -0.14 -15.15
CA LEU A 89 17.32 -0.19 -15.54
C LEU A 89 16.51 -1.07 -14.59
N VAL A 90 16.98 -2.29 -14.29
CA VAL A 90 16.30 -3.22 -13.38
C VAL A 90 16.15 -2.62 -11.97
N ILE A 91 17.21 -2.03 -11.41
CA ILE A 91 17.18 -1.40 -10.08
C ILE A 91 16.23 -0.21 -10.07
N ALA A 92 16.31 0.68 -11.06
CA ALA A 92 15.44 1.85 -11.17
C ALA A 92 13.97 1.42 -11.28
N SER A 93 13.70 0.42 -12.10
CA SER A 93 12.38 -0.17 -12.27
C SER A 93 11.81 -0.76 -10.98
N PHE A 94 12.62 -1.50 -10.22
CA PHE A 94 12.19 -2.05 -8.93
C PHE A 94 11.90 -0.94 -7.91
N GLY A 95 12.73 0.12 -7.89
CA GLY A 95 12.51 1.29 -7.05
C GLY A 95 11.22 2.04 -7.37
N VAL A 96 10.96 2.30 -8.66
CA VAL A 96 9.73 2.96 -9.12
C VAL A 96 8.50 2.09 -8.83
N GLY A 97 8.58 0.78 -9.12
CA GLY A 97 7.51 -0.18 -8.84
C GLY A 97 7.12 -0.20 -7.36
N GLY A 98 8.10 -0.34 -6.48
CA GLY A 98 7.86 -0.33 -5.03
C GLY A 98 7.27 0.98 -4.52
N PHE A 99 7.73 2.13 -5.04
CA PHE A 99 7.17 3.43 -4.65
C PHE A 99 5.71 3.61 -5.09
N VAL A 100 5.41 3.23 -6.34
CA VAL A 100 4.05 3.31 -6.91
C VAL A 100 3.10 2.37 -6.17
N GLU A 101 3.53 1.16 -5.84
CA GLU A 101 2.77 0.20 -5.06
C GLU A 101 2.37 0.78 -3.69
N LEU A 102 3.35 1.28 -2.95
CA LEU A 102 3.15 1.89 -1.64
C LEU A 102 2.21 3.10 -1.71
N TYR A 103 2.35 3.93 -2.74
CA TYR A 103 1.47 5.10 -2.94
C TYR A 103 0.03 4.68 -3.25
N CYS A 104 -0.15 3.69 -4.12
CA CYS A 104 -1.47 3.19 -4.50
C CYS A 104 -2.19 2.54 -3.31
N GLU A 105 -1.48 1.70 -2.56
CA GLU A 105 -1.97 1.07 -1.33
C GLU A 105 -2.46 2.13 -0.33
N GLN A 106 -1.64 3.13 -0.04
CA GLN A 106 -2.02 4.20 0.88
C GLN A 106 -3.25 4.96 0.41
N LYS A 107 -3.36 5.25 -0.89
CA LYS A 107 -4.49 5.98 -1.46
C LYS A 107 -5.80 5.19 -1.35
N ILE A 108 -5.76 3.88 -1.57
CA ILE A 108 -6.91 2.98 -1.44
C ILE A 108 -7.38 2.94 0.02
N ILE A 109 -6.46 2.71 0.96
CA ILE A 109 -6.78 2.63 2.39
C ILE A 109 -7.37 3.96 2.89
N LYS A 110 -6.76 5.10 2.55
CA LYS A 110 -7.26 6.44 2.93
C LYS A 110 -8.68 6.69 2.41
N ARG A 111 -8.96 6.30 1.16
CA ARG A 111 -10.31 6.44 0.57
C ARG A 111 -11.34 5.58 1.31
N ARG A 112 -10.96 4.36 1.70
CA ARG A 112 -11.85 3.47 2.45
C ARG A 112 -12.11 3.98 3.87
N ILE A 113 -11.07 4.43 4.57
CA ILE A 113 -11.21 5.10 5.88
C ILE A 113 -12.15 6.30 5.77
N LYS A 114 -11.98 7.16 4.75
CA LYS A 114 -12.88 8.30 4.52
C LYS A 114 -14.35 7.87 4.38
N LYS A 115 -14.62 6.77 3.66
CA LYS A 115 -15.99 6.24 3.52
C LYS A 115 -16.53 5.72 4.86
N ILE A 116 -15.73 4.98 5.63
CA ILE A 116 -16.15 4.45 6.93
C ILE A 116 -16.48 5.59 7.90
N VAL A 117 -15.60 6.59 7.99
CA VAL A 117 -15.81 7.78 8.85
C VAL A 117 -17.09 8.51 8.45
N ILE A 118 -17.29 8.84 7.17
CA ILE A 118 -18.51 9.55 6.71
C ILE A 118 -19.77 8.74 7.00
N ASN A 119 -19.75 7.42 6.79
CA ASN A 119 -20.92 6.58 7.03
C ASN A 119 -21.30 6.55 8.52
N ARG A 120 -20.31 6.52 9.42
CA ARG A 120 -20.53 6.52 10.87
C ARG A 120 -20.94 7.88 11.43
N THR A 121 -20.42 8.98 10.88
CA THR A 121 -20.86 10.33 11.26
C THR A 121 -22.34 10.55 10.89
N LYS A 122 -22.80 10.02 9.75
CA LYS A 122 -24.20 10.10 9.32
C LYS A 122 -25.18 9.23 10.11
N GLU A 123 -24.71 8.21 10.83
CA GLU A 123 -25.55 7.38 11.71
C GLU A 123 -25.81 8.04 13.08
N LEU A 124 -25.13 9.17 13.37
CA LEU A 124 -25.23 9.92 14.62
C LEU A 124 -26.03 11.23 14.49
N GLU A 125 -26.47 11.58 13.27
CA GLU A 125 -27.43 12.66 12.97
C GLU A 125 -28.85 12.09 12.82
#